data_AF-A0A7U6Y749-F1
#
_entry.id   AF-A0A7U6Y749-F1
#
_cell.length_a   1.000
_cell.length_b   1.000
_cell.length_c   1.000
_cell.angle_alpha   90.00
_cell.angle_beta   90.00
_cell.angle_gamma   90.00
#
_symmetry.space_group_name_H-M   'P 1'
#
loop_
_entity.id
_entity.type
_entity.pdbx_description
1 polymer ?
#
loop_
_entity_poly.entity_id
_entity_poly.type
_entity_poly.pdbx_seq_one_letter_code
_entity_poly.pdbx_strand_id
1 'polypeptide(L)'
;MNGWGRDMRLLIALFVGLLLSSGPALASGGKKLGEGPPMIEFNPMNVPVRGLERTESRLYTLNLESHGWMMIPSICKSVPKIVDAVINDFRANPPQVTKRNKLDMVAMDKRMTDVVLRYVDPSLVKRVWLVEGGSAGTGGVIDRLPNQCK
;
A
#
# COMPACT_ATOMS: atom_id res chain seq x y z
N MET A 1 64.70 13.42 34.04
CA MET A 1 63.56 14.35 33.88
C MET A 1 63.04 14.20 32.47
N ASN A 2 61.73 13.98 32.32
CA ASN A 2 60.91 13.98 31.08
C ASN A 2 61.20 12.82 30.08
N GLY A 3 60.26 12.02 29.58
CA GLY A 3 58.80 11.90 29.73
C GLY A 3 58.38 10.64 28.92
N TRP A 4 57.74 9.67 29.56
CA TRP A 4 56.36 9.24 29.27
C TRP A 4 56.02 9.06 27.78
N GLY A 5 55.97 7.79 27.35
CA GLY A 5 55.39 7.33 26.09
C GLY A 5 54.99 5.86 26.21
N ARG A 6 54.10 5.58 27.18
CA ARG A 6 53.55 4.25 27.49
C ARG A 6 52.96 3.61 26.24
N ASP A 7 53.50 2.44 25.91
CA ASP A 7 52.87 1.36 25.15
C ASP A 7 51.39 1.20 25.50
N MET A 8 50.52 1.80 24.69
CA MET A 8 49.08 1.54 24.74
C MET A 8 48.79 0.40 23.78
N ARG A 9 49.10 -0.80 24.29
CA ARG A 9 48.48 -2.06 23.95
C ARG A 9 46.97 -1.90 23.75
N LEU A 10 46.45 -2.77 22.87
CA LEU A 10 45.10 -3.30 22.91
C LEU A 10 43.98 -2.30 22.63
N LEU A 11 43.40 -2.40 21.43
CA LEU A 11 42.01 -2.83 21.21
C LEU A 11 41.70 -2.61 19.72
N ILE A 12 42.16 -3.52 18.88
CA ILE A 12 41.59 -3.66 17.54
C ILE A 12 40.16 -4.14 17.74
N ALA A 13 39.23 -3.26 17.39
CA ALA A 13 37.81 -3.44 17.52
C ALA A 13 37.35 -4.72 16.79
N LEU A 14 36.83 -5.65 17.59
CA LEU A 14 35.93 -6.72 17.17
C LEU A 14 34.70 -6.10 16.49
N PHE A 15 34.70 -6.04 15.16
CA PHE A 15 33.50 -5.78 14.35
C PHE A 15 33.48 -6.68 13.11
N VAL A 16 33.65 -7.98 13.33
CA VAL A 16 33.32 -9.01 12.33
C VAL A 16 32.33 -9.96 12.97
N GLY A 17 31.11 -9.97 12.43
CA GLY A 17 30.16 -11.04 12.68
C GLY A 17 29.08 -10.74 13.73
N LEU A 18 28.17 -9.81 13.44
CA LEU A 18 26.78 -10.06 13.77
C LEU A 18 25.91 -9.71 12.55
N LEU A 19 25.83 -10.72 11.69
CA LEU A 19 24.69 -11.08 10.85
C LEU A 19 23.46 -10.20 11.09
N LEU A 20 23.20 -9.32 10.12
CA LEU A 20 22.00 -9.38 9.26
C LEU A 20 20.83 -10.20 9.87
N SER A 21 20.29 -9.74 10.99
CA SER A 21 18.92 -10.03 11.40
C SER A 21 18.07 -8.78 11.22
N SER A 22 18.20 -8.15 10.05
CA SER A 22 17.04 -7.49 9.43
C SER A 22 16.03 -8.57 9.05
N GLY A 23 15.44 -9.21 10.05
CA GLY A 23 14.15 -9.85 9.89
C GLY A 23 13.20 -8.81 9.31
N PRO A 24 12.27 -9.19 8.44
CA PRO A 24 11.30 -8.24 7.93
C PRO A 24 10.55 -7.68 9.13
N ALA A 25 10.82 -6.42 9.44
CA ALA A 25 9.95 -5.64 10.28
C ALA A 25 8.60 -5.67 9.58
N LEU A 26 7.70 -6.52 10.09
CA LEU A 26 6.27 -6.46 9.88
C LEU A 26 5.79 -5.12 10.45
N ALA A 27 6.16 -4.04 9.77
CA ALA A 27 5.54 -2.74 9.91
C ALA A 27 4.27 -2.75 9.04
N SER A 28 3.40 -3.75 9.25
CA SER A 28 1.97 -3.54 9.08
C SER A 28 1.57 -2.72 10.30
N GLY A 29 1.83 -1.41 10.23
CA GLY A 29 1.38 -0.45 11.20
C GLY A 29 -0.14 -0.41 11.15
N GLY A 30 -0.78 -1.33 11.87
CA GLY A 30 -2.21 -1.35 12.08
C GLY A 30 -2.58 -0.09 12.84
N LYS A 31 -2.87 0.99 12.10
CA LYS A 31 -3.51 2.17 12.66
C LYS A 31 -4.80 1.69 13.31
N LYS A 32 -4.91 1.90 14.63
CA LYS A 32 -6.14 1.59 15.36
C LYS A 32 -7.28 2.41 14.74
N LEU A 33 -8.46 1.81 14.64
CA LEU A 33 -9.68 2.54 14.29
C LEU A 33 -9.78 3.78 15.21
N GLY A 34 -9.82 4.98 14.63
CA GLY A 34 -9.83 6.25 15.37
C GLY A 34 -8.56 7.11 15.27
N GLU A 35 -7.44 6.57 14.79
CA GLU A 35 -6.21 7.36 14.58
C GLU A 35 -6.07 7.83 13.12
N GLY A 36 -6.29 9.13 12.90
CA GLY A 36 -6.20 9.77 11.58
C GLY A 36 -7.54 9.90 10.85
N PRO A 37 -7.55 10.19 9.54
CA PRO A 37 -8.80 10.25 8.78
C PRO A 37 -9.47 8.86 8.74
N PRO A 38 -10.81 8.78 8.73
CA PRO A 38 -11.56 7.52 8.72
C PRO A 38 -11.43 6.83 7.37
N MET A 39 -10.33 6.08 7.20
CA MET A 39 -9.84 5.59 5.91
C MET A 39 -9.70 4.07 5.92
N ILE A 40 -10.03 3.48 4.77
CA ILE A 40 -9.80 2.07 4.43
C ILE A 40 -8.65 2.04 3.44
N GLU A 41 -7.55 1.42 3.85
CA GLU A 41 -6.38 1.19 3.01
C GLU A 41 -6.42 -0.27 2.54
N PHE A 42 -6.63 -0.46 1.24
CA PHE A 42 -6.70 -1.80 0.67
C PHE A 42 -5.32 -2.43 0.60
N ASN A 43 -5.27 -3.76 0.62
CA ASN A 43 -3.99 -4.42 0.43
C ASN A 43 -3.50 -4.19 -1.02
N PRO A 44 -2.18 -4.03 -1.23
CA PRO A 44 -1.65 -3.72 -2.55
C PRO A 44 -1.99 -4.81 -3.58
N MET A 45 -2.45 -4.38 -4.75
CA MET A 45 -2.91 -5.25 -5.84
C MET A 45 -1.92 -5.19 -7.01
N ASN A 46 -1.50 -6.36 -7.48
CA ASN A 46 -0.77 -6.48 -8.75
C ASN A 46 -1.77 -6.40 -9.90
N VAL A 47 -1.73 -5.31 -10.66
CA VAL A 47 -2.65 -5.04 -11.76
C VAL A 47 -1.91 -4.74 -13.05
N PRO A 48 -2.45 -5.16 -14.21
CA PRO A 48 -1.82 -4.89 -15.50
C PRO A 48 -1.96 -3.42 -15.88
N VAL A 49 -0.90 -2.87 -16.48
CA VAL A 49 -0.79 -1.50 -16.97
C VAL A 49 -0.17 -1.56 -18.36
N ARG A 50 -0.66 -0.76 -19.32
CA ARG A 50 0.01 -0.64 -20.62
C ARG A 50 1.22 0.27 -20.47
N GLY A 51 2.40 -0.32 -20.47
CA GLY A 51 3.68 0.37 -20.54
C GLY A 51 3.91 1.01 -21.92
N LEU A 52 5.09 1.59 -22.13
CA LEU A 52 5.45 2.17 -23.43
C LEU A 52 5.66 1.10 -24.51
N GLU A 53 6.19 -0.05 -24.14
CA GLU A 53 6.56 -1.13 -25.07
C GLU A 53 5.69 -2.38 -24.92
N ARG A 54 5.20 -2.65 -23.71
CA ARG A 54 4.42 -3.85 -23.38
C ARG A 54 3.51 -3.61 -22.19
N THR A 55 2.52 -4.48 -22.03
CA THR A 55 1.77 -4.56 -20.77
C THR A 55 2.67 -5.11 -19.67
N GLU A 56 2.65 -4.46 -18.52
CA GLU A 56 3.42 -4.83 -17.34
C GLU A 56 2.53 -4.90 -16.10
N SER A 57 2.91 -5.71 -15.11
CA SER A 57 2.21 -5.76 -13.84
C SER A 57 2.83 -4.75 -12.89
N ARG A 58 2.01 -3.88 -12.30
CA ARG A 58 2.43 -2.92 -11.28
C ARG A 58 1.61 -3.08 -10.03
N LEU A 59 2.22 -2.73 -8.90
CA LEU A 59 1.60 -2.80 -7.59
C LEU A 59 0.94 -1.47 -7.26
N TYR A 60 -0.35 -1.49 -6.96
CA TYR A 60 -1.10 -0.30 -6.55
C TYR A 60 -1.94 -0.55 -5.31
N THR A 61 -2.04 0.47 -4.48
CA THR A 61 -2.86 0.50 -3.26
C THR A 61 -4.05 1.43 -3.48
N LEU A 62 -5.26 0.88 -3.36
CA LEU A 62 -6.49 1.67 -3.35
C LEU A 62 -6.73 2.21 -1.94
N ASN A 63 -7.10 3.48 -1.86
CA ASN A 63 -7.47 4.12 -0.61
C ASN A 63 -8.88 4.69 -0.72
N LEU A 64 -9.65 4.55 0.35
CA LEU A 64 -11.00 5.06 0.46
C LEU A 64 -11.12 5.81 1.79
N GLU A 65 -11.32 7.12 1.73
CA GLU A 65 -11.68 7.93 2.89
C GLU A 65 -13.21 7.99 3.01
N SER A 66 -13.73 7.66 4.17
CA SER A 66 -15.16 7.74 4.48
C SER A 66 -15.53 9.10 5.09
N HIS A 67 -16.82 9.42 5.14
CA HIS A 67 -17.28 10.62 5.85
C HIS A 67 -17.15 10.54 7.38
N GLY A 68 -16.96 9.34 7.94
CA GLY A 68 -16.80 9.14 9.38
C GLY A 68 -16.52 7.68 9.74
N TRP A 69 -15.85 7.46 10.87
CA TRP A 69 -15.46 6.12 11.35
C TRP A 69 -16.65 5.15 11.48
N MET A 70 -17.84 5.66 11.83
CA MET A 70 -19.06 4.87 11.93
C MET A 70 -19.55 4.29 10.59
N MET A 71 -19.08 4.82 9.47
CA MET A 71 -19.46 4.37 8.13
C MET A 71 -18.60 3.20 7.64
N ILE A 72 -17.38 3.05 8.18
CA ILE A 72 -16.42 2.03 7.77
C ILE A 72 -17.02 0.61 7.80
N PRO A 73 -17.74 0.17 8.85
CA PRO A 73 -18.33 -1.18 8.87
C PRO A 73 -19.30 -1.44 7.71
N SER A 74 -20.06 -0.42 7.29
CA SER A 74 -20.97 -0.53 6.14
C SER A 74 -20.20 -0.65 4.83
N ILE A 75 -19.11 0.10 4.67
CA ILE A 75 -18.24 0.04 3.49
C ILE A 75 -17.48 -1.30 3.43
N CYS A 76 -17.03 -1.82 4.57
CA CYS A 76 -16.31 -3.09 4.67
C CYS A 76 -17.10 -4.28 4.12
N LYS A 77 -18.44 -4.26 4.17
CA LYS A 77 -19.29 -5.30 3.58
C LYS A 77 -19.13 -5.42 2.05
N SER A 78 -18.73 -4.34 1.39
CA SER A 78 -18.56 -4.28 -0.06
C SER A 78 -17.11 -4.46 -0.51
N VAL A 79 -16.14 -4.44 0.42
CA VAL A 79 -14.70 -4.50 0.12
C VAL A 79 -14.29 -5.66 -0.79
N PRO A 80 -14.72 -6.92 -0.56
CA PRO A 80 -14.36 -8.01 -1.46
C PRO A 80 -14.78 -7.75 -2.92
N LYS A 81 -15.98 -7.20 -3.12
CA LYS A 81 -16.51 -6.87 -4.45
C LYS A 81 -15.75 -5.71 -5.09
N ILE A 82 -15.34 -4.72 -4.30
CA ILE A 82 -14.53 -3.59 -4.77
C ILE A 82 -13.17 -4.08 -5.27
N VAL A 83 -12.49 -4.95 -4.52
CA VAL A 83 -11.19 -5.53 -4.91
C VAL A 83 -11.32 -6.26 -6.25
N ASP A 84 -12.32 -7.15 -6.38
CA ASP A 84 -12.55 -7.89 -7.61
C ASP A 84 -12.88 -6.96 -8.79
N ALA A 85 -13.70 -5.92 -8.55
CA ALA A 85 -14.07 -4.96 -9.58
C ALA A 85 -12.87 -4.15 -10.08
N VAL A 86 -11.98 -3.70 -9.18
CA VAL A 86 -10.77 -2.96 -9.55
C VAL A 86 -9.82 -3.86 -10.35
N ILE A 87 -9.57 -5.10 -9.89
CA ILE A 87 -8.71 -6.04 -10.61
C ILE A 87 -9.27 -6.33 -12.00
N ASN A 88 -10.58 -6.57 -12.11
CA ASN A 88 -11.24 -6.85 -13.38
C ASN A 88 -11.24 -5.64 -14.31
N ASP A 89 -11.44 -4.43 -13.78
CA ASP A 89 -11.38 -3.19 -14.56
C ASP A 89 -10.00 -2.96 -15.17
N PHE A 90 -8.93 -3.17 -14.40
CA PHE A 90 -7.56 -3.11 -14.93
C PHE A 90 -7.28 -4.23 -15.94
N ARG A 91 -7.75 -5.46 -15.70
CA ARG A 91 -7.56 -6.57 -16.64
C ARG A 91 -8.27 -6.32 -17.98
N ALA A 92 -9.50 -5.82 -17.94
CA ALA A 92 -10.28 -5.54 -19.14
C ALA A 92 -9.73 -4.34 -19.92
N ASN A 93 -9.38 -3.27 -19.21
CA ASN A 93 -8.91 -2.01 -19.81
C ASN A 93 -7.67 -1.49 -19.07
N PRO A 94 -6.48 -2.09 -19.29
CA PRO A 94 -5.28 -1.69 -18.57
C PRO A 94 -4.92 -0.24 -18.90
N PRO A 95 -4.76 0.65 -17.91
CA PRO A 95 -4.49 2.07 -18.17
C PRO A 95 -3.12 2.26 -18.82
N GLN A 96 -3.00 3.27 -19.67
CA GLN A 96 -1.76 3.59 -20.37
C GLN A 96 -0.87 4.51 -19.53
N VAL A 97 0.41 4.17 -19.40
CA VAL A 97 1.40 5.07 -18.80
C VAL A 97 1.70 6.24 -19.74
N THR A 98 1.95 7.40 -19.16
CA THR A 98 2.46 8.59 -19.85
C THR A 98 3.87 8.35 -20.41
N LYS A 99 4.36 9.26 -21.25
CA LYS A 99 5.75 9.24 -21.77
C LYS A 99 6.83 9.21 -20.67
N ARG A 100 6.48 9.59 -19.43
CA ARG A 100 7.35 9.53 -18.25
C ARG A 100 7.27 8.19 -17.50
N ASN A 101 6.63 7.19 -18.10
CA ASN A 101 6.39 5.87 -17.54
C ASN A 101 5.58 5.88 -16.21
N LYS A 102 4.66 6.84 -16.08
CA LYS A 102 3.77 7.02 -14.91
C LYS A 102 2.32 7.05 -15.34
N LEU A 103 1.41 6.54 -14.51
CA LEU A 103 -0.03 6.75 -14.71
C LEU A 103 -0.43 8.21 -14.46
N ASP A 104 -1.47 8.65 -15.17
CA ASP A 104 -2.18 9.88 -14.82
C ASP A 104 -3.04 9.62 -13.58
N MET A 105 -2.48 9.92 -12.42
CA MET A 105 -3.13 9.62 -11.14
C MET A 105 -4.44 10.39 -10.94
N VAL A 106 -4.62 11.56 -11.57
CA VAL A 106 -5.88 12.31 -11.47
C VAL A 106 -6.98 11.59 -12.25
N ALA A 107 -6.66 11.12 -13.46
CA ALA A 107 -7.58 10.31 -14.24
C ALA A 107 -7.88 8.96 -13.55
N MET A 108 -6.87 8.36 -12.92
CA MET A 108 -7.03 7.09 -12.19
C MET A 108 -7.88 7.25 -10.93
N ASP A 109 -7.71 8.31 -10.15
CA ASP A 109 -8.52 8.58 -8.95
C ASP A 109 -10.01 8.68 -9.32
N LYS A 110 -10.31 9.41 -10.42
CA LYS A 110 -11.69 9.50 -10.95
C LYS A 110 -12.22 8.13 -11.38
N ARG A 111 -11.45 7.39 -12.17
CA ARG A 111 -11.82 6.04 -12.63
C ARG A 111 -12.08 5.09 -11.46
N MET A 112 -11.23 5.12 -10.44
CA MET A 112 -11.38 4.28 -9.25
C MET A 112 -12.59 4.69 -8.41
N THR A 113 -12.87 5.99 -8.30
CA THR A 113 -14.10 6.49 -7.67
C THR A 113 -15.33 5.89 -8.36
N ASP A 114 -15.39 5.95 -9.69
CA ASP A 114 -16.52 5.40 -10.47
C ASP A 114 -16.67 3.88 -10.30
N VAL A 115 -15.58 3.14 -10.14
CA VAL A 115 -15.61 1.69 -9.89
C VAL A 115 -16.11 1.39 -8.47
N VAL A 116 -15.61 2.11 -7.46
CA VAL A 116 -15.98 1.92 -6.05
C VAL A 116 -17.46 2.24 -5.81
N LEU A 117 -17.95 3.35 -6.36
CA LEU A 117 -19.33 3.83 -6.13
C LEU A 117 -20.41 2.95 -6.76
N ARG A 118 -20.04 1.93 -7.57
CA ARG A 118 -20.98 0.88 -8.00
C ARG A 118 -21.37 -0.08 -6.88
N TYR A 119 -20.57 -0.14 -5.82
CA TYR A 119 -20.72 -1.12 -4.74
C TYR A 119 -20.91 -0.49 -3.36
N VAL A 120 -20.72 0.82 -3.25
CA VAL A 120 -20.80 1.58 -2.00
C VAL A 120 -21.69 2.79 -2.22
N ASP A 121 -22.56 3.08 -1.26
CA ASP A 121 -23.36 4.30 -1.26
C ASP A 121 -22.44 5.54 -1.25
N PRO A 122 -22.58 6.46 -2.20
CA PRO A 122 -21.77 7.68 -2.28
C PRO A 122 -21.78 8.52 -1.01
N SER A 123 -22.87 8.49 -0.22
CA SER A 123 -22.97 9.23 1.04
C SER A 123 -21.99 8.74 2.13
N LEU A 124 -21.42 7.55 1.95
CA LEU A 124 -20.45 6.96 2.88
C LEU A 124 -19.00 7.34 2.52
N VAL A 125 -18.76 7.74 1.27
CA VAL A 125 -17.41 7.88 0.70
C VAL A 125 -17.09 9.35 0.44
N LYS A 126 -16.06 9.86 1.10
CA LYS A 126 -15.56 11.22 0.92
C LYS A 126 -14.59 11.31 -0.26
N ARG A 127 -13.69 10.33 -0.40
CA ARG A 127 -12.67 10.32 -1.46
C ARG A 127 -12.18 8.91 -1.74
N VAL A 128 -11.87 8.64 -3.01
CA VAL A 128 -11.14 7.44 -3.45
C VAL A 128 -9.90 7.89 -4.23
N TRP A 129 -8.76 7.24 -3.98
CA TRP A 129 -7.54 7.49 -4.73
C TRP A 129 -6.66 6.25 -4.81
N LEU A 130 -5.76 6.26 -5.78
CA LEU A 130 -4.78 5.20 -6.01
C LEU A 130 -3.39 5.70 -5.64
N VAL A 131 -2.57 4.82 -5.08
CA VAL A 131 -1.14 5.08 -4.81
C VAL A 131 -0.32 3.96 -5.44
N GLU A 132 0.77 4.31 -6.12
CA GLU A 132 1.72 3.32 -6.65
C GLU A 132 2.57 2.76 -5.51
N GLY A 133 2.69 1.44 -5.44
CA GLY A 133 3.46 0.74 -4.41
C GLY A 133 2.63 0.27 -3.19
N GLY A 134 3.35 -0.18 -2.17
CA GLY A 134 2.83 -0.85 -0.97
C GLY A 134 3.54 -2.18 -0.70
N SER A 135 3.28 -2.82 0.44
CA SER A 135 3.74 -4.19 0.72
C SER A 135 2.62 -5.19 0.51
N ALA A 136 2.67 -5.98 -0.55
CA ALA A 136 1.68 -7.03 -0.81
C ALA A 136 1.86 -8.14 0.24
N GLY A 137 0.86 -8.32 1.11
CA GLY A 137 0.81 -9.49 1.99
C GLY A 137 0.79 -10.78 1.16
N THR A 138 1.59 -11.77 1.55
CA THR A 138 1.73 -13.06 0.86
C THR A 138 0.56 -14.04 1.12
N GLY A 139 -0.51 -13.57 1.76
CA GLY A 139 -1.59 -14.41 2.25
C GLY A 139 -2.82 -14.49 1.31
N GLY A 140 -3.70 -15.46 1.59
CA GLY A 140 -4.88 -15.77 0.77
C GLY A 140 -5.95 -14.66 0.75
N VAL A 141 -7.17 -14.96 0.26
CA VAL A 141 -8.25 -13.97 0.09
C VAL A 141 -8.59 -13.22 1.39
N ILE A 142 -8.43 -13.86 2.55
CA ILE A 142 -8.66 -13.25 3.89
C ILE A 142 -7.56 -12.23 4.23
N ASP A 143 -6.33 -12.43 3.74
CA ASP A 143 -5.21 -11.49 3.87
C ASP A 143 -5.24 -10.40 2.79
N ARG A 144 -6.30 -10.30 1.98
CA ARG A 144 -6.54 -9.19 1.02
C ARG A 144 -7.45 -8.11 1.59
N LEU A 145 -8.03 -8.34 2.75
CA LEU A 145 -8.89 -7.37 3.41
C LEU A 145 -8.04 -6.27 4.09
N PRO A 146 -8.42 -4.99 3.94
CA PRO A 146 -7.92 -3.89 4.75
C PRO A 146 -7.96 -4.27 6.23
N ASN A 147 -6.94 -3.89 7.00
CA ASN A 147 -6.92 -4.17 8.45
C ASN A 147 -8.13 -3.54 9.18
N GLN A 148 -8.73 -2.48 8.62
CA GLN A 148 -9.93 -1.84 9.15
C GLN A 148 -11.21 -2.66 8.90
N CYS A 149 -11.14 -3.69 8.07
CA CYS A 149 -12.23 -4.58 7.66
C CYS A 149 -11.98 -6.05 8.01
N LYS A 150 -10.96 -6.32 8.83
CA LYS A 150 -10.73 -7.61 9.49
C LYS A 150 -11.45 -7.62 10.83
#